data_AF-A0A7C7XMQ0-F1
#
_entry.id   AF-A0A7C7XMQ0-F1
#
_cell.length_a   1.000
_cell.length_b   1.000
_cell.length_c   1.000
_cell.angle_alpha   90.00
_cell.angle_beta   90.00
_cell.angle_gamma   90.00
#
_symmetry.space_group_name_H-M   'P 1'
#
loop_
_entity.id
_entity.type
_entity.pdbx_description
1 polymer ?
#
loop_
_entity_poly.entity_id
_entity_poly.type
_entity_poly.pdbx_seq_one_letter_code
_entity_poly.pdbx_strand_id
1 'polypeptide(L)'
;MPQKPSSRILSGVTLALAAGGLLTTLIYRRENYDDAWFGELAYFLATEGVIRSDLFADMLGWGDQVLMTHKLWVLLTALWIKTWGFSLWTVKTVALPFVVLQVFLFYRCCRQSWTLCALLYLSCGVIVRYTFVSRPEIAMAA
;
A
#
# COMPACT_ATOMS: atom_id res chain seq x y z
N MET A 1 14.95 -8.90 29.42
CA MET A 1 14.78 -7.93 30.53
C MET A 1 13.51 -7.13 30.29
N PRO A 2 12.59 -7.00 31.26
CA PRO A 2 11.40 -6.15 31.10
C PRO A 2 11.83 -4.68 30.95
N GLN A 3 11.40 -4.02 29.87
CA GLN A 3 11.66 -2.58 29.69
C GLN A 3 11.00 -1.76 30.80
N LYS A 4 11.72 -0.75 31.31
CA LYS A 4 11.20 0.20 32.29
C LYS A 4 9.96 0.93 31.72
N PRO A 5 8.94 1.23 32.55
CA PRO A 5 7.69 1.82 32.09
C PRO A 5 7.87 3.15 31.33
N SER A 6 8.84 4.00 31.70
CA SER A 6 9.09 5.25 30.95
C SER A 6 9.65 5.02 29.55
N SER A 7 10.43 3.95 29.35
CA SER A 7 10.96 3.57 28.03
C SER A 7 9.84 3.10 27.10
N ARG A 8 8.82 2.41 27.63
CA ARG A 8 7.66 1.97 26.84
C ARG A 8 6.80 3.15 26.39
N ILE A 9 6.58 4.12 27.28
CA ILE A 9 5.83 5.35 26.96
C ILE A 9 6.56 6.13 25.87
N LEU A 10 7.88 6.33 26.03
CA LEU A 10 8.69 7.02 25.03
C LEU A 10 8.62 6.32 23.67
N SER A 11 8.80 5.00 23.61
CA SER A 11 8.70 4.25 22.35
C SER A 11 7.31 4.34 21.71
N GLY A 12 6.24 4.32 22.51
CA GLY A 12 4.87 4.51 22.02
C GLY A 12 4.67 5.88 21.40
N VAL A 13 5.14 6.94 22.07
CA VAL A 13 5.08 8.32 21.57
C VAL A 13 5.87 8.46 20.27
N THR A 14 7.11 7.94 20.21
CA THR A 14 7.93 8.04 19.01
C THR A 14 7.30 7.32 17.82
N LEU A 15 6.71 6.14 18.01
CA LEU A 15 5.98 5.43 16.95
C LEU A 15 4.73 6.19 16.51
N ALA A 16 3.98 6.76 17.44
CA ALA A 16 2.82 7.59 17.12
C ALA A 16 3.22 8.83 16.30
N LEU A 17 4.34 9.47 16.63
CA LEU A 17 4.88 10.58 15.85
C LEU A 17 5.33 10.15 14.45
N ALA A 18 6.01 9.01 14.33
CA ALA A 18 6.43 8.49 13.03
C ALA A 18 5.23 8.14 12.14
N ALA A 19 4.23 7.44 12.70
CA ALA A 19 2.99 7.12 12.00
C ALA A 19 2.20 8.39 11.63
N GLY A 20 2.08 9.35 12.56
CA GLY A 20 1.44 10.64 12.31
C GLY A 20 2.14 11.43 11.20
N GLY A 21 3.48 11.47 11.22
CA GLY A 21 4.28 12.08 10.16
C GLY A 21 4.11 11.39 8.80
N LEU A 22 4.02 10.06 8.76
CA LEU A 22 3.69 9.34 7.53
C LEU A 22 2.29 9.74 7.04
N LEU A 23 1.28 9.76 7.90
CA LEU A 23 -0.10 10.10 7.54
C LEU A 23 -0.23 11.52 7.00
N THR A 24 0.48 12.49 7.57
CA THR A 24 0.48 13.87 7.05
C THR A 24 1.07 13.95 5.66
N THR A 25 2.05 13.10 5.32
CA THR A 25 2.63 13.04 3.95
C THR A 25 1.69 12.47 2.90
N LEU A 26 0.55 11.89 3.31
CA LEU A 26 -0.47 11.36 2.40
C LEU A 26 -1.44 12.46 1.97
N ILE A 27 -1.56 13.53 2.76
CA ILE A 27 -2.47 14.65 2.48
C ILE A 27 -1.95 15.40 1.24
N TYR A 28 -2.85 15.63 0.28
CA TYR A 28 -2.55 16.27 -1.02
C TYR A 28 -1.46 15.58 -1.85
N ARG A 29 -1.18 14.30 -1.61
CA ARG A 29 -0.22 13.57 -2.43
C ARG A 29 -0.74 13.44 -3.87
N ARG A 30 0.05 13.94 -4.82
CA ARG A 30 -0.23 13.85 -6.26
C ARG A 30 -0.38 12.40 -6.73
N GLU A 31 -1.19 12.22 -7.74
CA GLU A 31 -1.33 10.99 -8.52
C GLU A 31 0.00 10.56 -9.13
N ASN A 32 0.19 9.24 -9.16
CA ASN A 32 1.28 8.57 -9.83
C ASN A 32 0.72 7.87 -11.09
N TYR A 33 1.56 7.70 -12.12
CA TYR A 33 1.15 6.95 -13.32
C TYR A 33 0.75 5.50 -12.98
N ASP A 34 1.36 4.89 -11.96
CA ASP A 34 1.01 3.56 -11.48
C ASP A 34 -0.41 3.53 -10.87
N ASP A 35 -0.92 4.65 -10.33
CA ASP A 35 -2.31 4.73 -9.84
C ASP A 35 -3.31 4.58 -10.98
N ALA A 36 -3.03 5.21 -12.12
CA ALA A 36 -3.87 5.11 -13.31
C ALA A 36 -3.77 3.70 -13.92
N TRP A 37 -2.56 3.18 -14.07
CA TRP A 37 -2.32 1.86 -14.65
C TRP A 37 -3.02 0.76 -13.85
N PHE A 38 -2.69 0.59 -12.58
CA PHE A 38 -3.31 -0.47 -11.77
C PHE A 38 -4.77 -0.19 -11.43
N GLY A 39 -5.17 1.08 -11.34
CA GLY A 39 -6.55 1.50 -11.12
C GLY A 39 -7.47 1.08 -12.27
N GLU A 40 -7.06 1.30 -13.52
CA GLU A 40 -7.82 0.90 -14.71
C GLU A 40 -7.98 -0.63 -14.79
N LEU A 41 -6.87 -1.36 -14.68
CA LEU A 41 -6.88 -2.83 -14.71
C LEU A 41 -7.81 -3.41 -13.63
N ALA A 42 -7.76 -2.83 -12.43
CA ALA A 42 -8.58 -3.28 -11.30
C ALA A 42 -10.04 -2.86 -11.46
N TYR A 43 -10.32 -1.70 -12.07
CA TYR A 43 -11.67 -1.24 -12.39
C TYR A 43 -12.35 -2.22 -13.35
N PHE A 44 -11.72 -2.55 -14.48
CA PHE A 44 -12.30 -3.49 -15.44
C PHE A 44 -12.44 -4.91 -14.87
N LEU A 45 -11.48 -5.34 -14.05
CA LEU A 45 -11.65 -6.60 -13.33
C LEU A 45 -12.84 -6.56 -12.37
N ALA A 46 -13.07 -5.43 -11.68
CA ALA A 46 -14.18 -5.28 -10.75
C ALA A 46 -15.55 -5.22 -11.45
N THR A 47 -15.64 -4.52 -12.59
CA THR A 47 -16.91 -4.28 -13.30
C THR A 47 -17.25 -5.36 -14.33
N GLU A 48 -16.26 -5.79 -15.10
CA GLU A 48 -16.44 -6.66 -16.27
C GLU A 48 -15.86 -8.06 -16.05
N GLY A 49 -15.04 -8.26 -15.00
CA GLY A 49 -14.41 -9.54 -14.71
C GLY A 49 -13.20 -9.86 -15.60
N VAL A 50 -12.78 -8.92 -16.44
CA VAL A 50 -11.65 -9.06 -17.35
C VAL A 50 -10.62 -7.97 -17.07
N ILE A 51 -9.36 -8.36 -16.97
CA ILE A 51 -8.26 -7.40 -16.88
C ILE A 51 -7.95 -6.94 -18.30
N ARG A 52 -8.30 -5.70 -18.64
CA ARG A 52 -8.03 -5.05 -19.94
C ARG A 52 -7.56 -3.62 -19.72
N SER A 53 -7.10 -2.94 -20.77
CA SER A 53 -6.67 -1.55 -20.70
C SER A 53 -7.11 -0.79 -21.94
N ASP A 54 -7.84 0.31 -21.76
CA ASP A 54 -8.16 1.23 -22.84
C ASP A 54 -6.96 2.13 -23.13
N LEU A 55 -6.20 2.50 -22.09
CA LEU A 55 -4.98 3.30 -22.21
C LEU A 55 -3.95 2.69 -23.18
N PHE A 56 -3.88 1.37 -23.23
CA PHE A 56 -2.97 0.62 -24.10
C PHE A 56 -3.71 -0.32 -25.05
N ALA A 57 -4.94 0.00 -25.45
CA ALA A 57 -5.80 -0.91 -26.23
C ALA A 57 -5.11 -1.46 -27.50
N ASP A 58 -4.43 -0.59 -28.23
CA ASP A 58 -3.73 -0.92 -29.49
C ASP A 58 -2.38 -1.63 -29.27
N MET A 59 -1.95 -1.77 -28.02
CA MET A 59 -0.71 -2.48 -27.69
C MET A 59 -1.02 -3.94 -27.41
N LEU A 60 -0.53 -4.85 -28.26
CA LEU A 60 -0.56 -6.30 -28.03
C LEU A 60 -1.97 -6.88 -27.74
N GLY A 61 -3.04 -6.23 -28.19
CA GLY A 61 -4.43 -6.65 -27.95
C GLY A 61 -4.89 -6.43 -26.51
N TRP A 62 -4.28 -5.50 -25.76
CA TRP A 62 -4.59 -5.25 -24.35
C TRP A 62 -5.97 -4.62 -24.13
N GLY A 63 -6.61 -4.13 -25.19
CA GLY A 63 -8.02 -3.73 -25.17
C GLY A 63 -8.96 -4.90 -24.86
N ASP A 64 -8.59 -6.13 -25.26
CA ASP A 64 -9.36 -7.34 -24.94
C ASP A 64 -8.90 -7.95 -23.62
N GLN A 65 -7.59 -8.14 -23.46
CA GLN A 65 -7.03 -8.73 -22.24
C GLN A 65 -5.55 -8.39 -22.03
N VAL A 66 -5.22 -7.90 -20.84
CA VAL A 66 -3.84 -7.72 -20.37
C VAL A 66 -3.39 -9.00 -19.66
N LEU A 67 -2.39 -9.68 -20.25
CA LEU A 67 -1.82 -10.90 -19.68
C LEU A 67 -0.63 -10.64 -18.75
N MET A 68 0.12 -9.57 -18.98
CA MET A 68 1.33 -9.22 -18.25
C MET A 68 1.03 -8.17 -17.17
N THR A 69 0.68 -8.63 -15.97
CA THR A 69 0.47 -7.75 -14.81
C THR A 69 0.64 -8.52 -13.49
N HIS A 70 0.74 -7.80 -12.37
CA HIS A 70 0.69 -8.36 -11.02
C HIS A 70 -0.75 -8.75 -10.67
N LYS A 71 -1.20 -9.92 -11.15
CA LYS A 71 -2.60 -10.38 -11.06
C LYS A 71 -3.17 -10.34 -9.64
N LEU A 72 -2.40 -10.76 -8.63
CA LEU A 72 -2.84 -10.72 -7.23
C LEU A 72 -3.07 -9.27 -6.76
N TRP A 73 -2.19 -8.34 -7.14
CA TRP A 73 -2.34 -6.93 -6.81
C TRP A 73 -3.59 -6.34 -7.45
N VAL A 74 -3.79 -6.59 -8.76
CA VAL A 74 -4.99 -6.16 -9.49
C VAL A 74 -6.26 -6.73 -8.86
N LEU A 75 -6.25 -8.00 -8.46
CA LEU A 75 -7.37 -8.65 -7.78
C LEU A 75 -7.68 -8.00 -6.43
N LEU A 76 -6.67 -7.74 -5.61
CA LEU A 76 -6.82 -7.08 -4.31
C LEU A 76 -7.37 -5.66 -4.47
N THR A 77 -6.84 -4.90 -5.43
CA THR A 77 -7.34 -3.56 -5.76
C THR A 77 -8.77 -3.62 -6.29
N ALA A 78 -9.12 -4.61 -7.12
CA ALA A 78 -10.49 -4.79 -7.63
C ALA A 78 -11.46 -5.12 -6.49
N LEU A 79 -11.06 -5.97 -5.54
CA LEU A 79 -11.84 -6.24 -4.33
C LEU A 79 -12.02 -4.97 -3.50
N TRP A 80 -10.95 -4.19 -3.34
CA TRP A 80 -10.97 -2.91 -2.62
C TRP A 80 -11.92 -1.90 -3.29
N ILE A 81 -11.92 -1.84 -4.62
CA ILE A 81 -12.86 -1.05 -5.42
C ILE A 81 -14.30 -1.53 -5.22
N LYS A 82 -14.56 -2.85 -5.18
CA LYS A 82 -15.90 -3.37 -4.92
C LYS A 82 -16.40 -3.03 -3.51
N THR A 83 -15.53 -2.96 -2.51
CA THR A 83 -15.93 -2.67 -1.13
C THR A 83 -16.15 -1.18 -0.87
N TRP A 84 -15.33 -0.31 -1.45
CA TRP A 84 -15.32 1.13 -1.14
C TRP A 84 -15.80 2.03 -2.28
N GLY A 85 -16.06 1.47 -3.46
CA GLY A 85 -16.35 2.22 -4.68
C GLY A 85 -15.09 2.69 -5.41
N PHE A 86 -15.24 2.95 -6.71
CA PHE A 86 -14.11 3.41 -7.54
C PHE A 86 -13.82 4.89 -7.28
N SER A 87 -12.62 5.18 -6.77
CA SER A 87 -12.10 6.53 -6.60
C SER A 87 -10.57 6.49 -6.55
N LEU A 88 -9.91 7.63 -6.78
CA LEU A 88 -8.46 7.74 -6.63
C LEU A 88 -7.99 7.37 -5.20
N TRP A 89 -8.78 7.75 -4.19
CA TRP A 89 -8.48 7.43 -2.79
C TRP A 89 -8.55 5.92 -2.54
N THR A 90 -9.55 5.24 -3.11
CA THR A 90 -9.67 3.77 -3.00
C THR A 90 -8.44 3.10 -3.57
N VAL A 91 -8.02 3.49 -4.78
CA VAL A 91 -6.85 2.90 -5.45
C VAL A 91 -5.56 3.15 -4.66
N LYS A 92 -5.36 4.37 -4.15
CA LYS A 92 -4.15 4.73 -3.37
C LYS A 92 -4.06 4.08 -1.99
N THR A 93 -5.20 3.75 -1.37
CA THR A 93 -5.24 3.24 0.01
C THR A 93 -5.06 1.73 0.12
N VAL A 94 -5.11 0.99 -1.00
CA VAL A 94 -5.01 -0.49 -1.00
C VAL A 94 -3.69 -1.00 -0.40
N ALA A 95 -2.63 -0.19 -0.39
CA ALA A 95 -1.34 -0.53 0.20
C ALA A 95 -1.29 -0.36 1.74
N LEU A 96 -2.18 0.43 2.34
CA LEU A 96 -2.15 0.74 3.78
C LEU A 96 -2.33 -0.50 4.68
N PRO A 97 -3.21 -1.48 4.37
CA PRO A 97 -3.30 -2.71 5.13
C PRO A 97 -1.96 -3.47 5.20
N PHE A 98 -1.15 -3.44 4.14
CA PHE A 98 0.15 -4.11 4.11
C PHE A 98 1.21 -3.41 4.97
N VAL A 99 1.15 -2.09 5.09
CA VAL A 99 1.97 -1.33 6.05
C VAL A 99 1.63 -1.73 7.49
N VAL A 100 0.35 -1.84 7.82
CA VAL A 100 -0.10 -2.29 9.15
C VAL A 100 0.34 -3.74 9.41
N LEU A 101 0.16 -4.61 8.42
CA LEU A 101 0.61 -6.00 8.48
C LEU A 101 2.12 -6.08 8.75
N GLN A 102 2.93 -5.27 8.07
CA GLN A 102 4.37 -5.31 8.24
C GLN A 102 4.83 -4.83 9.62
N VAL A 103 4.22 -3.77 10.14
CA VAL A 103 4.46 -3.32 11.53
C VAL A 103 4.06 -4.41 12.53
N PHE A 104 2.94 -5.11 12.29
CA PHE A 104 2.52 -6.24 13.11
C PHE A 104 3.51 -7.41 13.03
N LEU A 105 4.04 -7.73 11.85
CA LEU A 105 5.07 -8.75 11.68
C LEU A 105 6.37 -8.39 12.41
N PHE A 106 6.79 -7.12 12.41
CA PHE A 106 7.92 -6.69 13.25
C PHE A 106 7.64 -6.93 14.72
N TYR A 107 6.45 -6.59 15.21
CA TYR A 107 6.06 -6.87 16.60
C TYR A 107 6.14 -8.38 16.92
N ARG A 108 5.72 -9.24 15.99
CA ARG A 108 5.66 -10.69 16.21
C ARG A 108 7.01 -11.39 16.08
N CYS A 109 7.83 -10.98 15.12
CA CYS A 109 9.08 -11.64 14.74
C CYS A 109 10.31 -10.98 15.36
N CYS A 110 10.31 -9.65 15.50
CA CYS A 110 11.45 -8.88 16.02
C CYS A 110 11.22 -8.44 17.48
N ARG A 111 10.67 -9.30 18.35
CA ARG A 111 10.16 -8.92 19.68
C ARG A 111 11.06 -8.05 20.56
N GLN A 112 12.38 -8.15 20.43
CA GLN A 112 13.33 -7.34 21.22
C GLN A 112 13.60 -5.96 20.60
N SER A 113 13.48 -5.82 19.28
CA SER A 113 13.87 -4.63 18.51
C SER A 113 12.76 -4.10 17.60
N TRP A 114 11.54 -4.59 17.76
CA TRP A 114 10.43 -4.31 16.83
C TRP A 114 10.11 -2.82 16.72
N THR A 115 10.25 -2.07 17.83
CA THR A 115 10.05 -0.62 17.84
C THR A 115 11.05 0.09 16.94
N LEU A 116 12.31 -0.35 16.93
CA LEU A 116 13.34 0.19 16.06
C LEU A 116 13.08 -0.20 14.61
N CYS A 117 12.72 -1.46 14.34
CA CYS A 117 12.36 -1.92 12.99
C CYS A 117 11.17 -1.13 12.42
N ALA A 118 10.10 -0.97 13.20
CA ALA A 118 8.93 -0.20 12.81
C ALA A 118 9.27 1.27 12.59
N LEU A 119 10.12 1.87 13.43
CA LEU A 119 10.55 3.26 13.26
C LEU A 119 11.34 3.44 11.96
N LEU A 120 12.36 2.59 11.73
CA LEU A 120 13.16 2.63 10.50
C LEU A 120 12.29 2.44 9.25
N TYR A 121 11.35 1.51 9.30
CA TYR A 121 10.41 1.24 8.22
C TYR A 121 9.49 2.44 7.94
N LEU A 122 8.82 2.99 8.96
CA LEU A 122 7.89 4.12 8.79
C LEU A 122 8.62 5.42 8.36
N SER A 123 9.88 5.58 8.74
CA SER A 123 10.72 6.72 8.31
C SER A 123 11.45 6.49 6.97
N CYS A 124 11.38 5.27 6.40
CA CYS A 124 12.10 4.96 5.17
C CYS A 124 11.48 5.74 4.00
N GLY A 125 12.29 6.52 3.28
CA GLY A 125 11.81 7.36 2.18
C GLY A 125 11.07 6.59 1.08
N VAL A 126 11.44 5.31 0.85
CA VAL A 126 10.77 4.43 -0.11
C VAL A 126 9.36 4.08 0.36
N ILE A 127 9.21 3.72 1.65
CA ILE A 127 7.91 3.42 2.25
C ILE A 127 7.07 4.69 2.23
N VAL A 128 7.61 5.80 2.75
CA VAL A 128 6.93 7.10 2.72
C VAL A 128 6.46 7.42 1.32
N ARG A 129 7.24 7.18 0.25
CA ARG A 129 6.86 7.47 -1.14
C ARG A 129 5.78 6.54 -1.69
N TYR A 130 5.86 5.23 -1.44
CA TYR A 130 5.00 4.25 -2.11
C TYR A 130 3.83 3.72 -1.29
N THR A 131 3.76 4.00 0.02
CA THR A 131 2.63 3.61 0.89
C THR A 131 1.26 4.14 0.42
N PHE A 132 1.27 5.19 -0.41
CA PHE A 132 0.06 5.83 -0.91
C PHE A 132 0.09 6.00 -2.44
N VAL A 133 0.52 4.92 -3.08
CA VAL A 133 0.55 4.70 -4.52
C VAL A 133 0.08 3.26 -4.74
N SER A 134 -0.76 3.01 -5.75
CA SER A 134 -1.25 1.68 -6.08
C SER A 134 -0.16 0.84 -6.74
N ARG A 135 0.77 0.35 -5.91
CA ARG A 135 1.96 -0.37 -6.33
C ARG A 135 2.18 -1.64 -5.51
N PRO A 136 2.50 -2.78 -6.14
CA PRO A 136 2.65 -4.06 -5.45
C PRO A 136 3.84 -4.10 -4.49
N GLU A 137 4.83 -3.20 -4.62
CA GLU A 137 6.08 -3.23 -3.86
C GLU A 137 5.87 -3.15 -2.35
N ILE A 138 4.87 -2.39 -1.88
CA ILE A 138 4.56 -2.32 -0.45
C ILE A 138 4.00 -3.64 0.08
N ALA A 139 3.20 -4.34 -0.73
CA ALA A 139 2.70 -5.67 -0.39
C ALA A 139 3.78 -6.75 -0.50
N MET A 140 4.71 -6.64 -1.45
CA MET A 140 5.85 -7.58 -1.58
C MET A 140 6.91 -7.38 -0.49
N ALA A 141 7.00 -6.18 0.07
CA ALA A 141 7.89 -5.87 1.18
C ALA A 141 7.35 -6.33 2.55
N ALA A 142 6.11 -6.83 2.60
CA ALA A 142 5.44 -7.35 3.79
C ALA A 142 5.51 -8.89 3.84
#